data_AF-A0A7I8DF77-F1
#
_entry.id   AF-A0A7I8DF77-F1
#
_cell.length_a   1.000
_cell.length_b   1.000
_cell.length_c   1.000
_cell.angle_alpha   90.00
_cell.angle_beta   90.00
_cell.angle_gamma   90.00
#
_symmetry.space_group_name_H-M   'P 1'
#
loop_
_entity.id
_entity.type
_entity.pdbx_description
1 polymer ?
#
loop_
_entity_poly.entity_id
_entity_poly.type
_entity_poly.pdbx_seq_one_letter_code
_entity_poly.pdbx_strand_id
1 'polypeptide(L)'
;MVLSLLGFITAVVFGIRCIMNLMKASQKKPLITITFDSIIDSSSKNSIGRLSYQDIDRFCIAKEDNAIGIIPRDEDSFIKKLSPIKQQKAIDNKNYDKPAFLLYVGNAKDMSLEDIYTLLKKRLDDYRSLYD
;
A
#
# COMPACT_ATOMS: atom_id res chain seq x y z
N MET A 1 -0.77 -31.52 -41.52
CA MET A 1 -1.99 -30.92 -40.93
C MET A 1 -1.92 -30.88 -39.39
N VAL A 2 -1.67 -32.02 -38.73
CA VAL A 2 -1.60 -32.09 -37.25
C VAL A 2 -0.49 -31.21 -36.64
N LEU A 3 0.72 -31.21 -37.21
CA LEU A 3 1.82 -30.35 -36.73
C LEU A 3 1.49 -28.85 -36.83
N SER A 4 0.86 -28.43 -37.92
CA SER A 4 0.47 -27.03 -38.16
C SER A 4 -0.57 -26.56 -37.14
N LEU A 5 -1.53 -27.44 -36.81
CA LEU A 5 -2.55 -27.17 -35.79
C LEU A 5 -1.92 -27.06 -34.39
N LEU A 6 -0.99 -27.96 -34.06
CA LEU A 6 -0.29 -27.97 -32.78
C LEU A 6 0.60 -26.72 -32.61
N GLY A 7 1.25 -26.28 -33.68
CA GLY A 7 2.05 -25.06 -33.73
C GLY A 7 1.19 -23.81 -33.50
N PHE A 8 -0.01 -23.76 -34.07
CA PHE A 8 -0.94 -22.65 -33.85
C PHE A 8 -1.41 -22.58 -32.39
N ILE A 9 -1.77 -23.72 -31.80
CA ILE A 9 -2.22 -23.78 -30.39
C ILE A 9 -1.11 -23.32 -29.45
N THR A 10 0.11 -23.82 -29.65
CA THR A 10 1.26 -23.43 -28.82
C THR A 10 1.62 -21.94 -28.97
N ALA A 11 1.57 -21.40 -30.20
CA ALA A 11 1.77 -19.97 -30.44
C ALA A 11 0.73 -19.09 -29.72
N VAL A 12 -0.55 -19.48 -29.73
CA VAL A 12 -1.61 -18.75 -29.02
C VAL A 12 -1.39 -18.78 -27.51
N VAL A 13 -1.07 -19.94 -26.93
CA VAL A 13 -0.82 -20.07 -25.48
C VAL A 13 0.39 -19.23 -25.05
N PHE A 14 1.49 -19.28 -25.81
CA PHE A 14 2.67 -18.45 -25.53
C PHE A 14 2.38 -16.97 -25.72
N GLY A 15 1.62 -16.59 -26.74
CA GLY A 15 1.21 -15.21 -27.00
C GLY A 15 0.43 -14.62 -25.82
N ILE A 16 -0.59 -15.34 -25.33
CA ILE A 16 -1.38 -14.91 -24.16
C ILE A 16 -0.48 -14.77 -22.92
N ARG A 17 0.38 -15.76 -22.65
CA ARG A 17 1.33 -15.71 -21.53
C ARG A 17 2.29 -14.52 -21.64
N CYS A 18 2.78 -14.23 -22.84
CA CYS A 18 3.66 -13.09 -23.11
C CYS A 18 2.96 -11.76 -22.81
N ILE A 19 1.74 -11.56 -23.31
CA ILE A 19 0.94 -10.36 -23.04
C ILE A 19 0.68 -10.22 -21.53
N MET A 20 0.29 -11.29 -20.84
CA MET A 20 0.08 -11.25 -19.39
C MET A 20 1.34 -10.85 -18.61
N ASN A 21 2.51 -11.37 -19.01
CA ASN A 21 3.77 -11.04 -18.38
C ASN A 21 4.20 -9.60 -18.68
N LEU A 22 4.02 -9.11 -19.91
CA LEU A 22 4.24 -7.70 -20.26
C LEU A 22 3.34 -6.77 -19.46
N MET A 23 2.06 -7.11 -19.30
CA MET A 23 1.13 -6.35 -18.48
C MET A 23 1.59 -6.28 -17.02
N LYS A 24 2.06 -7.40 -16.45
CA LYS A 24 2.60 -7.43 -15.09
C LYS A 24 3.89 -6.62 -14.95
N ALA A 25 4.79 -6.71 -15.94
CA ALA A 25 6.05 -5.95 -15.94
C ALA A 25 5.84 -4.44 -16.14
N SER A 26 4.78 -4.05 -16.85
CA SER A 26 4.40 -2.65 -17.11
C SER A 26 3.66 -2.00 -15.92
N GLN A 27 3.13 -2.79 -14.98
CA GLN A 27 2.54 -2.23 -13.77
C GLN A 27 3.61 -1.47 -12.97
N LYS A 28 3.29 -0.23 -12.58
CA LYS A 28 4.15 0.59 -11.72
C LYS A 28 4.54 -0.22 -10.49
N LYS A 29 5.83 -0.26 -10.19
CA LYS A 29 6.32 -0.94 -8.99
C LYS A 29 5.61 -0.34 -7.78
N PRO A 30 5.12 -1.18 -6.87
CA PRO A 30 4.49 -0.71 -5.66
C PRO A 30 5.51 0.12 -4.86
N LEU A 31 5.20 1.41 -4.66
CA LEU A 31 6.13 2.35 -4.03
C LEU A 31 5.43 3.09 -2.90
N ILE A 32 6.11 3.12 -1.75
CA ILE A 32 5.79 4.00 -0.63
C ILE A 32 6.82 5.13 -0.69
N THR A 33 6.33 6.35 -0.83
CA THR A 33 7.17 7.55 -0.84
C THR A 33 6.93 8.31 0.45
N ILE A 34 8.00 8.57 1.19
CA ILE A 34 7.95 9.28 2.46
C ILE A 34 8.45 10.70 2.19
N THR A 35 7.54 11.68 2.27
CA THR A 35 7.88 13.10 2.14
C THR A 35 8.06 13.71 3.52
N PHE A 36 8.39 15.00 3.53
CA PHE A 36 8.59 15.76 4.76
C PHE A 36 7.30 15.96 5.57
N ASP A 37 6.17 16.07 4.87
CA ASP A 37 4.87 16.45 5.40
C ASP A 37 3.82 15.35 5.25
N SER A 38 4.11 14.30 4.46
CA SER A 38 3.14 13.26 4.13
C SER A 38 3.78 11.92 3.75
N ILE A 39 2.96 10.89 3.70
CA ILE A 39 3.28 9.58 3.11
C ILE A 39 2.44 9.42 1.85
N ILE A 40 3.07 9.08 0.73
CA ILE A 40 2.37 8.77 -0.51
C ILE A 40 2.45 7.27 -0.72
N ASP A 41 1.32 6.60 -0.54
CA ASP A 41 1.17 5.19 -0.85
C ASP A 41 0.67 5.01 -2.28
N SER A 42 1.53 4.42 -3.11
CA SER A 42 1.22 3.97 -4.48
C SER A 42 1.46 2.47 -4.66
N SER A 43 1.47 1.72 -3.54
CA SER A 43 1.86 0.30 -3.49
C SER A 43 0.83 -0.68 -4.07
N SER A 44 -0.40 -0.25 -4.35
CA SER A 44 -1.43 -1.16 -4.86
C SER A 44 -2.59 -0.39 -5.50
N LYS A 45 -3.50 -1.10 -6.19
CA LYS A 45 -4.80 -0.53 -6.60
C LYS A 45 -5.63 -0.03 -5.41
N ASN A 46 -5.33 -0.50 -4.20
CA ASN A 46 -5.95 -0.09 -2.95
C ASN A 46 -5.13 0.98 -2.20
N SER A 47 -4.06 1.51 -2.80
CA SER A 47 -3.15 2.41 -2.11
C SER A 47 -3.85 3.70 -1.71
N ILE A 48 -3.57 4.21 -0.51
CA ILE A 48 -4.35 5.30 0.09
C ILE A 48 -4.19 6.61 -0.69
N GLY A 49 -3.06 6.78 -1.37
CA GLY A 49 -2.66 8.05 -1.96
C GLY A 49 -1.83 8.82 -0.94
N ARG A 50 -1.99 10.14 -0.89
CA ARG A 50 -1.25 11.01 0.03
C ARG A 50 -1.94 11.07 1.40
N LEU A 51 -1.17 10.79 2.45
CA LEU A 51 -1.53 10.83 3.87
C LEU A 51 -0.72 11.94 4.55
N SER A 52 -1.35 12.99 5.05
CA SER A 52 -0.66 14.06 5.79
C SER A 52 -0.24 13.57 7.18
N TYR A 53 0.96 13.93 7.65
CA TYR A 53 1.37 13.66 9.04
C TYR A 53 0.49 14.38 10.07
N GLN A 54 -0.11 15.51 9.68
CA GLN A 54 -1.06 16.24 10.55
C GLN A 54 -2.27 15.38 10.94
N ASP A 55 -2.72 14.52 10.02
CA ASP A 55 -3.87 13.65 10.23
C ASP A 55 -3.52 12.37 11.01
N ILE A 56 -2.23 12.12 11.26
CA ILE A 56 -1.72 10.89 11.89
C ILE A 56 -1.43 11.14 13.37
N ASP A 57 -1.97 10.26 14.22
CA ASP A 57 -1.63 10.23 15.64
C ASP A 57 -0.38 9.38 15.88
N ARG A 58 -0.38 8.14 15.37
CA ARG A 58 0.76 7.23 15.56
C ARG A 58 0.78 6.11 14.53
N PHE A 59 1.94 5.47 14.45
CA PHE A 59 2.12 4.20 13.75
C PHE A 59 2.16 3.04 14.75
N CYS A 60 1.66 1.88 14.33
CA CYS A 60 1.82 0.62 15.05
C CYS A 60 2.25 -0.50 14.10
N ILE A 61 2.83 -1.57 14.64
CA ILE A 61 3.18 -2.75 13.85
C ILE A 61 2.02 -3.74 13.93
N ALA A 62 1.38 -4.02 12.79
CA ALA A 62 0.37 -5.07 12.66
C ALA A 62 1.06 -6.37 12.22
N LYS A 63 1.54 -7.14 13.20
CA LYS A 63 2.33 -8.37 12.96
C LYS A 63 1.56 -9.42 12.17
N GLU A 64 0.26 -9.57 12.44
CA GLU A 64 -0.60 -10.56 11.76
C GLU A 64 -0.68 -10.32 10.25
N ASP A 65 -0.73 -9.04 9.86
CA ASP A 65 -0.89 -8.61 8.47
C ASP A 65 0.46 -8.24 7.81
N ASN A 66 1.59 -8.40 8.53
CA ASN A 66 2.94 -7.96 8.13
C ASN A 66 2.94 -6.53 7.55
N ALA A 67 2.29 -5.62 8.27
CA ALA A 67 2.00 -4.27 7.81
C ALA A 67 2.20 -3.24 8.91
N ILE A 68 2.31 -1.97 8.51
CA ILE A 68 2.35 -0.83 9.43
C ILE A 68 0.94 -0.28 9.53
N GLY A 69 0.36 -0.34 10.72
CA GLY A 69 -0.91 0.28 11.04
C GLY A 69 -0.76 1.79 11.18
N ILE A 70 -1.67 2.54 10.55
CA ILE A 70 -1.76 3.99 10.69
C ILE A 70 -2.98 4.29 11.56
N ILE A 71 -2.74 4.95 12.70
CA ILE A 71 -3.78 5.41 13.62
C ILE A 71 -3.96 6.91 13.39
N PRO A 72 -5.09 7.36 12.84
CA PRO A 72 -5.36 8.78 12.62
C PRO A 72 -5.72 9.49 13.93
N ARG A 73 -5.51 10.82 13.98
CA ARG A 73 -5.94 11.65 15.14
C ARG A 73 -7.47 11.72 15.25
N ASP A 74 -8.14 11.82 14.09
CA ASP A 74 -9.59 11.81 13.97
C ASP A 74 -9.96 10.77 12.91
N GLU A 75 -10.42 9.61 13.37
CA GLU A 75 -10.80 8.49 12.51
C GLU A 75 -11.91 8.84 11.52
N ASP A 76 -12.95 9.54 11.97
CA ASP A 76 -14.13 9.79 11.14
C ASP A 76 -13.83 10.82 10.05
N SER A 77 -13.07 11.87 10.39
CA SER A 77 -12.56 12.84 9.43
C SER A 77 -11.60 12.19 8.44
N PHE A 78 -10.74 11.31 8.94
CA PHE A 78 -9.79 10.57 8.11
C PHE A 78 -10.49 9.68 7.09
N ILE A 79 -11.48 8.89 7.53
CA ILE A 79 -12.24 7.97 6.68
C ILE A 79 -12.96 8.74 5.58
N LYS A 80 -13.61 9.86 5.91
CA LYS A 80 -14.35 10.69 4.92
C LYS A 80 -13.48 11.20 3.76
N LYS A 81 -12.17 11.41 3.98
CA LYS A 81 -11.23 11.86 2.94
C LYS A 81 -10.92 10.78 1.89
N LEU A 82 -11.33 9.54 2.12
CA LEU A 82 -11.00 8.40 1.26
C LEU A 82 -12.06 8.15 0.20
N SER A 83 -11.68 7.42 -0.85
CA SER A 83 -12.63 6.93 -1.84
C SER A 83 -13.65 5.95 -1.21
N PRO A 84 -14.90 5.88 -1.69
CA PRO A 84 -15.97 5.05 -1.08
C PRO A 84 -15.59 3.59 -0.80
N ILE A 85 -14.89 2.93 -1.72
CA ILE A 85 -14.42 1.54 -1.56
C ILE A 85 -13.47 1.37 -0.36
N LYS A 86 -12.65 2.38 -0.10
CA LYS A 86 -11.69 2.40 1.01
C LYS A 86 -12.34 2.79 2.32
N GLN A 87 -13.38 3.64 2.28
CA GLN A 87 -14.16 3.95 3.47
C GLN A 87 -14.76 2.68 4.07
N GLN A 88 -15.34 1.82 3.22
CA GLN A 88 -15.89 0.55 3.67
C GLN A 88 -14.83 -0.32 4.36
N LYS A 89 -13.65 -0.48 3.76
CA LYS A 89 -12.56 -1.24 4.39
C LYS A 89 -12.09 -0.67 5.72
N ALA A 90 -12.05 0.65 5.85
CA ALA A 90 -11.65 1.31 7.08
C ALA A 90 -12.68 1.09 8.20
N ILE A 91 -13.97 1.16 7.85
CA ILE A 91 -15.08 0.85 8.75
C ILE A 91 -15.03 -0.63 9.15
N ASP A 92 -14.79 -1.54 8.20
CA ASP A 92 -14.66 -2.96 8.49
C ASP A 92 -13.50 -3.21 9.45
N ASN A 93 -12.32 -2.64 9.19
CA ASN A 93 -11.16 -2.75 10.07
C ASN A 93 -11.45 -2.22 11.48
N LYS A 94 -12.14 -1.08 11.60
CA LYS A 94 -12.59 -0.53 12.88
C LYS A 94 -13.50 -1.49 13.64
N ASN A 95 -14.42 -2.14 12.95
CA ASN A 95 -15.31 -3.14 13.57
C ASN A 95 -14.56 -4.39 14.08
N TYR A 96 -13.38 -4.67 13.53
CA TYR A 96 -12.51 -5.78 13.94
C TYR A 96 -11.35 -5.34 14.87
N ASP A 97 -11.41 -4.13 15.44
CA ASP A 97 -10.36 -3.57 16.31
C ASP A 97 -8.97 -3.55 15.63
N LYS A 98 -8.96 -3.42 14.31
CA LYS A 98 -7.74 -3.28 13.50
C LYS A 98 -7.47 -1.81 13.20
N PRO A 99 -6.20 -1.43 12.96
CA PRO A 99 -5.87 -0.10 12.49
C PRO A 99 -6.73 0.27 11.28
N ALA A 100 -7.26 1.50 11.28
CA ALA A 100 -8.09 2.00 10.19
C ALA A 100 -7.40 1.79 8.82
N PHE A 101 -6.07 1.90 8.79
CA PHE A 101 -5.25 1.62 7.61
C PHE A 101 -4.05 0.74 7.90
N LEU A 102 -3.80 -0.17 6.95
CA LEU A 102 -2.63 -1.02 6.91
C LEU A 102 -1.79 -0.62 5.69
N LEU A 103 -0.58 -0.15 5.96
CA LEU A 103 0.45 0.11 4.97
C LEU A 103 1.27 -1.17 4.79
N TYR A 104 1.04 -1.85 3.68
CA TYR A 104 1.76 -3.09 3.35
C TYR A 104 3.17 -2.78 2.86
N VAL A 105 4.16 -3.18 3.64
CA VAL A 105 5.57 -2.91 3.36
C VAL A 105 6.33 -4.15 2.87
N GLY A 106 5.67 -5.29 2.73
CA GLY A 106 6.30 -6.58 2.39
C GLY A 106 7.05 -6.64 1.05
N ASN A 107 6.92 -5.63 0.20
CA ASN A 107 7.67 -5.50 -1.06
C ASN A 107 8.83 -4.50 -0.99
N ALA A 108 9.08 -3.89 0.18
CA ALA A 108 10.21 -2.99 0.36
C ALA A 108 11.51 -3.81 0.29
N LYS A 109 12.34 -3.50 -0.71
CA LYS A 109 13.61 -4.18 -0.91
C LYS A 109 14.59 -3.75 0.19
N ASP A 110 15.31 -4.71 0.75
CA ASP A 110 16.44 -4.50 1.66
C ASP A 110 16.11 -3.73 2.96
N MET A 111 14.84 -3.71 3.40
CA MET A 111 14.42 -3.11 4.67
C MET A 111 13.44 -4.03 5.41
N SER A 112 13.66 -4.17 6.72
CA SER A 112 12.71 -4.89 7.59
C SER A 112 11.47 -4.03 7.89
N LEU A 113 10.40 -4.68 8.35
CA LEU A 113 9.18 -4.02 8.82
C LEU A 113 9.50 -3.00 9.93
N GLU A 114 10.39 -3.38 10.83
CA GLU A 114 10.85 -2.61 11.97
C GLU A 114 11.67 -1.38 11.55
N ASP A 115 12.52 -1.50 10.53
CA ASP A 115 13.29 -0.38 9.99
C ASP A 115 12.36 0.68 9.39
N ILE A 116 11.38 0.23 8.61
CA ILE A 116 10.40 1.13 7.97
C ILE A 116 9.52 1.78 9.03
N TYR A 117 9.10 1.03 10.05
CA TYR A 117 8.40 1.57 11.20
C TYR A 117 9.20 2.66 11.93
N THR A 118 10.48 2.39 12.18
CA THR A 118 11.37 3.35 12.86
C THR A 118 11.56 4.62 12.04
N LEU A 119 11.71 4.48 10.73
CA LEU A 119 11.83 5.60 9.81
C LEU A 119 10.56 6.45 9.77
N LEU A 120 9.39 5.83 9.68
CA LEU A 120 8.10 6.52 9.70
C LEU A 120 7.86 7.24 11.03
N LYS A 121 8.15 6.56 12.15
CA LYS A 121 8.04 7.16 13.49
C LYS A 121 8.94 8.39 13.61
N LYS A 122 10.21 8.26 13.24
CA LYS A 122 11.16 9.38 13.24
C LYS A 122 10.64 10.56 12.42
N ARG A 123 10.10 10.30 11.22
CA ARG A 123 9.58 11.37 10.35
C ARG A 123 8.35 12.06 10.92
N LEU A 124 7.48 11.33 11.60
CA LEU A 124 6.36 11.93 12.31
C LEU A 124 6.83 12.80 13.48
N ASP A 125 7.81 12.33 14.24
CA ASP A 125 8.39 13.07 15.36
C ASP A 125 9.09 14.35 14.85
N ASP A 126 9.87 14.24 13.77
CA ASP A 126 10.51 15.38 13.09
C ASP A 126 9.46 16.41 12.64
N TYR A 127 8.37 15.96 12.00
CA TYR A 127 7.27 16.83 11.57
C TYR A 127 6.64 17.56 12.76
N ARG A 128 6.33 16.84 13.85
CA ARG A 128 5.75 17.43 15.06
C ARG A 128 6.66 18.46 15.68
N SER A 129 7.95 18.20 15.78
CA SER A 129 8.90 19.16 16.36
C SER A 129 8.95 20.52 15.64
N LEU A 130 8.48 20.59 14.39
CA LEU A 130 8.51 21.78 13.56
C LEU A 130 7.16 22.49 13.46
N TYR A 131 6.05 21.79 13.70
CA TYR A 131 4.70 22.29 13.41
C TYR A 131 3.72 22.17 14.58
N ASP A 132 4.02 21.35 15.59
CA ASP A 132 3.26 21.23 16.85
C ASP A 132 3.99 22.01 17.96
#